data_AF-A0A1X1N309-F1
#
_entry.id   AF-A0A1X1N309-F1
#
_cell.length_a   1.000
_cell.length_b   1.000
_cell.length_c   1.000
_cell.angle_alpha   90.00
_cell.angle_beta   90.00
_cell.angle_gamma   90.00
#
_symmetry.space_group_name_H-M   'P 1'
#
loop_
_entity.id
_entity.type
_entity.pdbx_description
1 polymer ?
#
loop_
_entity_poly.entity_id
_entity_poly.type
_entity_poly.pdbx_seq_one_letter_code
_entity_poly.pdbx_strand_id
1 'polypeptide(L)'
;MTRAVDEEIAGVAWDRLFHAYGTATDTPAHLRGLLTEDEQAISAASEHLWSAILHQGTVWPATAPAAKIVARMLTRPALREGALVFLRQVAVASYLGDQADELRSVAYPADRRPRPRSTPGRLRTSPGTRTTRSTCGRTTTGPATWC
;
A
#
# COMPACT_ATOMS: atom_id res chain seq x y z
N MET A 1 -4.49 -21.15 4.60
CA MET A 1 -3.50 -20.11 4.22
C MET A 1 -4.09 -19.11 3.24
N THR A 2 -4.70 -19.57 2.14
CA THR A 2 -5.24 -18.73 1.06
C THR A 2 -6.14 -17.58 1.51
N ARG A 3 -7.11 -17.84 2.41
CA ARG A 3 -8.00 -16.78 2.96
C ARG A 3 -7.24 -15.63 3.64
N ALA A 4 -6.25 -15.93 4.46
CA ALA A 4 -5.49 -14.91 5.16
C ALA A 4 -4.65 -14.05 4.20
N VAL A 5 -4.14 -14.65 3.12
CA VAL A 5 -3.43 -13.89 2.07
C VAL A 5 -4.40 -13.05 1.25
N ASP A 6 -5.59 -13.57 0.95
CA ASP A 6 -6.64 -12.80 0.26
C ASP A 6 -7.10 -11.58 1.06
N GLU A 7 -7.24 -11.71 2.38
CA GLU A 7 -7.51 -10.59 3.29
C GLU A 7 -6.35 -9.59 3.32
N GLU A 8 -5.09 -10.06 3.28
CA GLU A 8 -3.91 -9.20 3.19
C GLU A 8 -3.87 -8.43 1.86
N ILE A 9 -4.28 -9.05 0.75
CA ILE A 9 -4.45 -8.39 -0.55
C ILE A 9 -5.56 -7.32 -0.45
N ALA A 10 -6.73 -7.67 0.10
CA ALA A 10 -7.87 -6.75 0.20
C ALA A 10 -7.63 -5.58 1.16
N GLY A 11 -6.75 -5.75 2.15
CA GLY A 11 -6.43 -4.72 3.16
C GLY A 11 -5.51 -3.60 2.66
N VAL A 12 -4.94 -3.71 1.47
CA VAL A 12 -4.07 -2.67 0.87
C VAL A 12 -4.93 -1.71 0.02
N ALA A 13 -4.74 -0.40 0.20
CA ALA A 13 -5.41 0.64 -0.58
C ALA A 13 -4.76 0.81 -1.97
N TRP A 14 -4.95 -0.19 -2.85
CA TRP A 14 -4.33 -0.25 -4.18
C TRP A 14 -4.69 0.91 -5.10
N ASP A 15 -5.86 1.52 -4.90
CA ASP A 15 -6.32 2.73 -5.56
C ASP A 15 -5.47 3.97 -5.24
N ARG A 16 -4.66 3.92 -4.18
CA ARG A 16 -3.73 4.99 -3.76
C ARG A 16 -2.27 4.67 -4.06
N LEU A 17 -2.01 3.55 -4.72
CA LEU A 17 -0.67 3.12 -5.12
C LEU A 17 -0.59 3.13 -6.64
N PHE A 18 0.64 3.23 -7.14
CA PHE A 18 0.92 3.09 -8.56
C PHE A 18 2.13 2.18 -8.76
N HIS A 19 2.18 1.60 -9.95
CA HIS A 19 3.29 0.86 -10.52
C HIS A 19 3.66 1.46 -11.87
N ALA A 20 4.52 0.82 -12.66
CA ALA A 20 5.05 1.38 -13.90
C ALA A 20 4.01 1.85 -14.92
N TYR A 21 2.83 1.24 -14.92
CA TYR A 21 1.76 1.54 -15.89
C TYR A 21 0.60 2.36 -15.32
N GLY A 22 0.75 2.97 -14.13
CA GLY A 22 -0.28 3.79 -13.50
C GLY A 22 -0.83 3.21 -12.20
N THR A 23 -2.07 3.54 -11.86
CA THR A 23 -2.74 3.12 -10.62
C THR A 23 -2.80 1.59 -10.52
N ALA A 24 -2.47 1.04 -9.36
CA ALA A 24 -2.28 -0.40 -9.15
C ALA A 24 -3.59 -1.19 -8.89
N THR A 25 -4.73 -0.75 -9.42
CA THR A 25 -6.05 -1.36 -9.15
C THR A 25 -6.24 -2.76 -9.75
N ASP A 26 -5.43 -3.11 -10.75
CA ASP A 26 -5.35 -4.42 -11.41
C ASP A 26 -4.50 -5.45 -10.62
N THR A 27 -3.48 -4.96 -9.91
CA THR A 27 -2.51 -5.75 -9.13
C THR A 27 -3.17 -6.78 -8.18
N PRO A 28 -4.27 -6.48 -7.48
CA PRO A 28 -4.95 -7.46 -6.62
C PRO A 28 -5.42 -8.71 -7.36
N ALA A 29 -5.86 -8.58 -8.62
CA ALA A 29 -6.30 -9.72 -9.42
C ALA A 29 -5.11 -10.64 -9.74
N HIS A 30 -3.98 -10.06 -10.16
CA HIS A 30 -2.75 -10.80 -10.41
C HIS A 30 -2.22 -11.50 -9.15
N LEU A 31 -2.19 -10.82 -8.00
CA LEU A 31 -1.75 -11.44 -6.74
C LEU A 31 -2.63 -12.61 -6.31
N ARG A 32 -3.94 -12.57 -6.61
CA ARG A 32 -4.84 -13.72 -6.39
C ARG A 32 -4.57 -14.86 -7.37
N GLY A 33 -4.10 -14.58 -8.58
CA GLY A 33 -3.63 -15.62 -9.51
C GLY A 33 -2.49 -16.46 -8.92
N LEU A 34 -1.64 -15.88 -8.06
CA LEU A 34 -0.66 -16.69 -7.33
C LEU A 34 -1.31 -17.68 -6.38
N LEU A 35 -2.51 -17.42 -5.87
CA LEU A 35 -3.22 -18.25 -4.88
C LEU A 35 -3.91 -19.50 -5.46
N THR A 36 -4.02 -19.58 -6.78
CA THR A 36 -4.69 -20.69 -7.48
C THR A 36 -3.72 -21.84 -7.77
N GLU A 37 -4.25 -22.89 -8.40
CA GLU A 37 -3.48 -23.98 -9.04
C GLU A 37 -3.46 -23.85 -10.57
N ASP A 38 -4.11 -22.82 -11.12
CA ASP A 38 -4.10 -22.53 -12.56
C ASP A 38 -2.75 -21.94 -12.98
N GLU A 39 -2.03 -22.69 -13.82
CA GLU A 39 -0.72 -22.31 -14.35
C GLU A 39 -0.76 -21.01 -15.17
N GLN A 40 -1.86 -20.74 -15.89
CA GLN A 40 -2.00 -19.51 -16.67
C GLN A 40 -2.15 -18.30 -15.74
N ALA A 41 -2.96 -18.43 -14.69
CA ALA A 41 -3.13 -17.39 -13.68
C ALA A 41 -1.82 -17.11 -12.92
N ILE A 42 -1.05 -18.15 -12.58
CA ILE A 42 0.27 -18.02 -11.95
C ILE A 42 1.27 -17.34 -12.89
N SER A 43 1.26 -17.72 -14.18
CA SER A 43 2.13 -17.13 -15.20
C SER A 43 1.84 -15.64 -15.39
N ALA A 44 0.56 -15.27 -15.58
CA ALA A 44 0.14 -13.88 -15.71
C ALA A 44 0.45 -13.06 -14.45
N ALA A 45 0.32 -13.66 -13.27
CA ALA A 45 0.71 -13.02 -12.02
C ALA A 45 2.22 -12.77 -11.95
N SER A 46 3.02 -13.75 -12.37
CA SER A 46 4.48 -13.65 -12.40
C SER A 46 4.93 -12.57 -13.40
N GLU A 47 4.31 -12.52 -14.58
CA GLU A 47 4.56 -11.47 -15.56
C GLU A 47 4.28 -10.09 -14.99
N HIS A 48 3.13 -9.89 -14.33
CA HIS A 48 2.78 -8.62 -13.69
C HIS A 48 3.80 -8.17 -12.63
N LEU A 49 4.31 -9.12 -11.83
CA LEU A 49 5.35 -8.83 -10.82
C LEU A 49 6.61 -8.24 -11.47
N TRP A 50 7.05 -8.80 -12.60
CA TRP A 50 8.27 -8.35 -13.28
C TRP A 50 8.06 -7.15 -14.21
N SER A 51 6.89 -7.05 -14.86
CA SER A 51 6.61 -6.04 -15.86
C SER A 51 6.09 -4.74 -15.26
N ALA A 52 5.31 -4.80 -14.18
CA ALA A 52 4.68 -3.62 -13.56
C ALA A 52 5.27 -3.32 -12.19
N ILE A 53 5.30 -4.32 -11.30
CA ILE A 53 5.65 -4.12 -9.87
C ILE A 53 7.14 -3.84 -9.66
N LEU A 54 8.02 -4.51 -10.40
CA LEU A 54 9.47 -4.26 -10.38
C LEU A 54 9.97 -3.99 -11.81
N HIS A 55 9.38 -3.00 -12.46
CA HIS A 55 9.70 -2.68 -13.84
C HIS A 55 11.16 -2.23 -14.00
N GLN A 56 11.95 -3.04 -14.71
CA GLN A 56 13.35 -2.75 -15.02
C GLN A 56 14.19 -2.39 -13.78
N GLY A 57 13.86 -3.00 -12.64
CA GLY A 57 14.56 -2.74 -11.37
C GLY A 57 14.13 -1.47 -10.64
N THR A 58 13.10 -0.76 -11.11
CA THR A 58 12.54 0.40 -10.41
C THR A 58 11.55 -0.05 -9.33
N VAL A 59 11.72 0.48 -8.10
CA VAL A 59 10.79 0.28 -6.98
C VAL A 59 9.69 1.34 -7.05
N TRP A 60 8.44 0.88 -7.02
CA TRP A 60 7.22 1.68 -7.05
C TRP A 60 6.48 1.62 -5.70
N PRO A 61 5.55 2.54 -5.42
CA PRO A 61 4.74 2.47 -4.19
C PRO A 61 3.99 1.13 -4.02
N ALA A 62 3.60 0.48 -5.11
CA ALA A 62 2.98 -0.85 -5.09
C ALA A 62 3.97 -2.00 -4.78
N THR A 63 5.29 -1.81 -4.93
CA THR A 63 6.30 -2.87 -4.80
C THR A 63 6.37 -3.43 -3.39
N ALA A 64 6.43 -2.57 -2.37
CA ALA A 64 6.54 -3.01 -0.98
C ALA A 64 5.35 -3.89 -0.53
N PRO A 65 4.07 -3.48 -0.69
CA PRO A 65 2.95 -4.34 -0.32
C PRO A 65 2.86 -5.62 -1.15
N ALA A 66 3.16 -5.56 -2.47
CA ALA A 66 3.19 -6.75 -3.31
C ALA A 66 4.27 -7.74 -2.84
N ALA A 67 5.49 -7.27 -2.55
CA ALA A 67 6.58 -8.11 -2.05
C ALA A 67 6.23 -8.79 -0.73
N LYS A 68 5.56 -8.08 0.19
CA LYS A 68 5.08 -8.66 1.45
C LYS A 68 4.11 -9.83 1.22
N ILE A 69 3.20 -9.69 0.26
CA ILE A 69 2.25 -10.75 -0.12
C ILE A 69 2.97 -11.92 -0.80
N VAL A 70 3.91 -11.64 -1.72
CA VAL A 70 4.73 -12.67 -2.38
C VAL A 70 5.57 -13.47 -1.38
N ALA A 71 6.04 -12.86 -0.29
CA ALA A 71 6.74 -13.58 0.78
C ALA A 71 5.90 -14.69 1.42
N ARG A 72 4.56 -14.61 1.37
CA ARG A 72 3.68 -15.70 1.81
C ARG A 72 3.76 -16.93 0.90
N MET A 73 4.18 -16.77 -0.35
CA MET A 73 4.32 -17.88 -1.31
C MET A 73 5.55 -18.75 -1.02
N LEU A 74 6.48 -18.30 -0.17
CA LEU A 74 7.64 -19.10 0.24
C LEU A 74 7.26 -20.41 0.95
N THR A 75 6.07 -20.49 1.53
CA THR A 75 5.55 -21.72 2.15
C THR A 75 5.02 -22.72 1.12
N ARG A 76 4.84 -22.31 -0.15
CA ARG A 76 4.33 -23.17 -1.23
C ARG A 76 5.50 -23.69 -2.07
N PRO A 77 5.78 -25.00 -2.06
CA PRO A 77 6.91 -25.57 -2.80
C PRO A 77 6.94 -25.15 -4.28
N ALA A 78 5.80 -25.20 -4.97
CA ALA A 78 5.69 -24.86 -6.39
C ALA A 78 6.01 -23.39 -6.74
N LEU A 79 5.90 -22.46 -5.78
CA LEU A 79 6.13 -21.02 -6.02
C LEU A 79 7.35 -20.48 -5.30
N ARG A 80 8.00 -21.30 -4.45
CA ARG A 80 9.05 -20.85 -3.53
C ARG A 80 10.23 -20.22 -4.26
N GLU A 81 10.72 -20.88 -5.30
CA GLU A 81 11.88 -20.40 -6.05
C GLU A 81 11.60 -19.06 -6.73
N GLY A 82 10.50 -18.97 -7.49
CA GLY A 82 10.09 -17.72 -8.14
C GLY A 82 9.89 -16.57 -7.13
N ALA A 83 9.25 -16.86 -5.99
CA ALA A 83 9.10 -15.88 -4.92
C ALA A 83 10.45 -15.42 -4.34
N LEU A 84 11.40 -16.34 -4.10
CA LEU A 84 12.74 -15.98 -3.62
C LEU A 84 13.49 -15.09 -4.62
N VAL A 85 13.44 -15.43 -5.92
CA VAL A 85 14.09 -14.65 -6.98
C VAL A 85 13.50 -13.25 -7.05
N PHE A 86 12.17 -13.13 -7.02
CA PHE A 86 11.50 -11.83 -7.01
C PHE A 86 11.89 -11.00 -5.78
N LEU A 87 11.79 -11.57 -4.58
CA LEU A 87 12.12 -10.88 -3.32
C LEU A 87 13.59 -10.44 -3.27
N ARG A 88 14.50 -11.26 -3.80
CA ARG A 88 15.92 -10.89 -3.95
C ARG A 88 16.06 -9.67 -4.84
N GLN A 89 15.38 -9.63 -5.99
CA GLN A 89 15.50 -8.48 -6.89
C GLN A 89 14.87 -7.21 -6.32
N VAL A 90 13.75 -7.33 -5.59
CA VAL A 90 13.20 -6.20 -4.83
C VAL A 90 14.21 -5.69 -3.80
N ALA A 91 14.89 -6.58 -3.07
CA ALA A 91 15.90 -6.21 -2.08
C ALA A 91 17.11 -5.51 -2.73
N VAL A 92 17.59 -6.01 -3.87
CA VAL A 92 18.67 -5.36 -4.64
C VAL A 92 18.24 -3.98 -5.14
N ALA A 93 17.05 -3.87 -5.73
CA ALA A 93 16.50 -2.61 -6.23
C ALA A 93 16.24 -1.57 -5.12
N SER A 94 15.97 -2.04 -3.90
CA SER A 94 15.74 -1.19 -2.73
C SER A 94 17.01 -0.90 -1.93
N TYR A 95 18.17 -1.42 -2.35
CA TYR A 95 19.42 -1.25 -1.63
C TYR A 95 19.99 0.15 -1.85
N LEU A 96 19.85 1.00 -0.84
CA LEU A 96 20.36 2.38 -0.86
C LEU A 96 21.87 2.49 -0.58
N GLY A 97 22.54 1.39 -0.25
CA GLY A 97 23.95 1.38 0.12
C GLY A 97 24.26 2.38 1.24
N ASP A 98 25.40 3.06 1.10
CA ASP A 98 25.89 4.04 2.08
C ASP A 98 24.95 5.26 2.23
N GLN A 99 24.05 5.50 1.27
CA GLN A 99 23.05 6.58 1.35
C GLN A 99 21.96 6.29 2.39
N ALA A 100 21.81 5.03 2.84
CA ALA A 100 20.76 4.65 3.78
C ALA A 100 20.90 5.40 5.13
N ASP A 101 22.12 5.55 5.64
CA ASP A 101 22.37 6.22 6.91
C ASP A 101 22.19 7.73 6.80
N GLU A 102 22.59 8.32 5.66
CA GLU A 102 22.34 9.72 5.35
C GLU A 102 20.83 10.01 5.29
N LEU A 103 20.07 9.25 4.51
CA LEU A 103 18.61 9.38 4.42
C LEU A 103 17.92 9.17 5.76
N ARG A 104 18.40 8.21 6.57
CA ARG A 104 17.90 7.99 7.93
C ARG A 104 18.15 9.19 8.83
N SER A 105 19.32 9.83 8.73
CA SER A 105 19.64 11.03 9.50
C SER A 105 18.74 12.22 9.14
N VAL A 106 18.41 12.37 7.85
CA VAL A 106 17.50 13.42 7.36
C VAL A 106 16.06 13.15 7.79
N ALA A 107 15.60 11.90 7.71
CA ALA A 107 14.23 11.52 8.09
C ALA A 107 14.02 11.58 9.62
N TYR A 108 15.04 11.17 10.38
CA TYR A 108 15.04 11.07 11.84
C TYR A 108 16.24 11.82 12.45
N PRO A 109 16.25 13.17 12.39
CA PRO A 109 17.34 13.94 12.95
C PRO A 109 17.38 13.78 14.47
N ALA A 110 18.58 13.59 15.03
CA ALA A 110 18.78 13.27 16.45
C ALA A 110 18.29 14.36 17.42
N ASP A 111 18.13 15.59 16.94
CA ASP A 111 17.67 16.76 17.70
C ASP A 111 16.15 16.99 17.61
N ARG A 112 15.40 16.13 16.89
CA ARG A 112 13.96 16.25 16.76
C ARG A 112 13.32 16.02 18.12
N ARG A 113 12.98 17.11 18.82
CA ARG A 113 12.19 17.04 20.07
C ARG A 113 10.98 16.15 19.82
N PRO A 114 10.67 15.18 20.71
CA PRO A 114 9.47 14.38 20.59
C PRO A 114 8.29 15.33 20.41
N ARG A 115 7.46 15.12 19.36
CA ARG A 115 6.20 15.85 19.27
C ARG A 115 5.49 15.67 20.61
N PRO A 116 5.09 16.75 21.29
CA PRO A 116 4.38 16.60 22.56
C PRO A 116 3.20 15.69 22.27
N ARG A 117 3.07 14.61 23.05
CA ARG A 117 1.90 13.73 22.94
C ARG A 117 0.70 14.65 23.07
N SER A 118 -0.15 14.69 22.04
CA SER A 118 -1.44 15.33 22.14
C SER A 118 -2.13 14.68 23.34
N THR A 119 -2.16 15.38 24.46
CA THR A 119 -2.93 14.95 25.61
C THR A 119 -4.35 14.78 25.08
N PRO A 120 -5.02 13.63 25.30
CA PRO A 120 -6.43 13.54 24.95
C PRO A 120 -7.08 14.72 25.65
N GLY A 121 -7.56 15.68 24.87
CA GLY A 121 -8.15 16.89 25.42
C GLY A 121 -9.22 16.44 26.39
N ARG A 122 -9.03 16.75 27.69
CA ARG A 122 -10.09 16.61 28.67
C ARG A 122 -11.29 17.30 28.04
N LEU A 123 -12.33 16.53 27.71
CA LEU A 123 -13.57 17.04 27.15
C LEU A 123 -13.99 18.21 28.04
N ARG A 124 -13.81 19.43 27.53
CA ARG A 124 -14.28 20.63 28.22
C ARG A 124 -15.78 20.59 28.02
N THR A 125 -16.50 20.12 29.03
CA THR A 125 -17.94 20.22 29.07
C THR A 125 -18.28 21.70 29.18
N SER A 126 -18.49 22.34 28.03
CA SER A 126 -19.15 23.65 27.99
C SER A 126 -20.61 23.45 28.45
N PRO A 127 -21.14 24.24 29.39
CA PRO A 127 -22.56 24.23 29.69
C PRO A 127 -23.30 24.67 28.42
N GLY A 128 -24.27 23.85 27.99
CA GLY A 128 -25.00 24.06 26.77
C GLY A 128 -25.76 25.39 26.77
N THR A 129 -25.31 26.33 25.94
CA THR A 129 -26.18 27.39 25.43
C THR A 129 -27.11 26.78 24.40
N ARG A 130 -28.39 26.75 24.77
CA ARG A 130 -29.53 26.33 23.95
C ARG A 130 -29.66 27.27 22.75
N THR A 131 -29.11 26.90 21.60
CA THR A 131 -29.35 27.62 20.35
C THR A 131 -30.66 27.13 19.75
N THR A 132 -31.62 28.04 19.65
CA THR A 132 -32.90 27.86 18.97
C THR A 132 -32.68 27.53 17.50
N ARG A 133 -33.39 26.50 17.03
CA ARG A 133 -33.44 26.01 15.66
C ARG A 133 -33.99 27.10 14.74
N SER A 134 -33.17 27.62 13.82
CA SER A 134 -33.65 28.40 12.69
C SER A 134 -33.46 27.57 11.43
N THR A 135 -34.58 27.06 10.91
CA THR A 135 -34.70 26.41 9.61
C THR A 135 -34.43 27.44 8.51
N CYS A 136 -33.51 27.16 7.59
CA CYS A 136 -33.45 27.89 6.33
C CYS A 136 -33.27 26.91 5.16
N GLY A 137 -34.31 26.89 4.32
CA GLY A 137 -34.29 26.78 2.87
C GLY A 137 -33.35 25.79 2.19
N ARG A 138 -33.96 24.74 1.62
CA ARG A 138 -33.42 23.94 0.52
C ARG A 138 -33.59 24.74 -0.79
N THR A 139 -32.53 24.86 -1.58
CA THR A 139 -32.63 25.14 -3.03
C THR A 139 -31.54 24.37 -3.78
N THR A 140 -32.01 23.48 -4.65
CA THR A 140 -31.39 22.93 -5.88
C THR A 140 -30.65 24.04 -6.67
N THR A 141 -29.55 23.84 -7.39
CA THR A 141 -29.34 23.04 -8.62
C THR A 141 -27.89 23.27 -9.11
N GLY A 142 -27.22 22.29 -9.75
CA GLY A 142 -26.10 22.53 -10.69
C GLY A 142 -24.76 21.78 -10.43
N PRO A 143 -24.15 21.08 -11.43
CA PRO A 143 -22.98 20.22 -11.23
C PRO A 143 -21.65 20.80 -11.78
N ALA A 144 -20.57 20.01 -11.60
CA ALA A 144 -19.20 20.10 -12.14
C ALA A 144 -18.19 20.88 -11.27
N THR A 145 -16.95 20.45 -11.02
CA THR A 145 -16.05 19.45 -11.66
C THR A 145 -14.96 19.08 -10.65
N TRP A 146 -14.46 17.85 -10.68
CA TRP A 146 -13.37 17.38 -9.81
C TRP A 146 -12.00 17.71 -10.44
N CYS A 147 -11.08 18.23 -9.63
CA CYS A 147 -9.64 18.13 -9.87
C CYS A 147 -9.12 16.81 -9.31
#